data_AF-A0A7W1Z105-F1
#
_entry.id   AF-A0A7W1Z105-F1
#
_cell.length_a   1.000
_cell.length_b   1.000
_cell.length_c   1.000
_cell.angle_alpha   90.00
_cell.angle_beta   90.00
_cell.angle_gamma   90.00
#
_symmetry.space_group_name_H-M   'P 1'
#
loop_
_entity.id
_entity.type
_entity.pdbx_description
1 polymer ?
#
loop_
_entity_poly.entity_id
_entity_poly.type
_entity_poly.pdbx_seq_one_letter_code
_entity_poly.pdbx_strand_id
1 'polypeptide(L)' 'MSQAYPEYRRYLYCLRNVVVARPNQAWCVDITYVPMTLSFMCLGAILDWFSCYLVS' A
#
# COMPACT_ATOMS: atom_id res chain seq x y z
N MET A 1 -20.17 -5.47 -10.65
CA MET A 1 -20.05 -5.90 -9.24
C MET A 1 -19.20 -7.17 -9.24
N SER A 2 -18.08 -7.20 -8.52
CA SER A 2 -17.17 -8.36 -8.49
C SER A 2 -17.90 -9.58 -7.94
N GLN A 3 -17.98 -10.65 -8.74
CA GLN A 3 -18.60 -11.91 -8.35
C GLN A 3 -17.67 -12.63 -7.37
N ALA A 4 -18.09 -12.73 -6.11
CA ALA A 4 -17.29 -13.38 -5.08
C ALA A 4 -17.27 -14.90 -5.32
N TYR A 5 -16.13 -15.42 -5.75
CA TYR A 5 -15.90 -16.86 -5.83
C TYR A 5 -15.79 -17.42 -4.39
N PRO A 6 -16.66 -18.36 -3.99
CA PRO A 6 -16.78 -18.81 -2.59
C PRO A 6 -15.52 -19.50 -2.05
N GLU A 7 -14.68 -20.02 -2.94
CA GLU A 7 -13.45 -20.75 -2.64
C GLU A 7 -12.23 -19.82 -2.41
N TYR A 8 -12.33 -18.53 -2.76
CA TYR A 8 -11.21 -17.60 -2.65
C TYR A 8 -11.16 -16.95 -1.27
N ARG A 9 -10.19 -17.37 -0.44
CA ARG A 9 -9.96 -16.79 0.88
C ARG A 9 -9.56 -15.32 0.72
N ARG A 10 -10.49 -14.41 1.01
CA ARG A 10 -10.23 -12.97 1.06
C ARG A 10 -9.27 -12.68 2.22
N TYR A 11 -8.03 -12.35 1.89
CA TYR A 11 -7.09 -11.79 2.85
C TYR A 11 -7.46 -10.33 3.08
N LEU A 12 -8.22 -10.07 4.14
CA LEU A 12 -8.38 -8.72 4.65
C LEU A 12 -6.99 -8.25 5.10
N TYR A 13 -6.56 -7.10 4.58
CA TYR A 13 -5.27 -6.46 4.83
C TYR A 13 -4.68 -6.83 6.20
N CYS A 14 -3.58 -7.60 6.20
CA CYS A 14 -3.01 -8.21 7.41
C CYS A 14 -2.52 -7.19 8.45
N LEU A 15 -2.44 -5.91 8.07
CA LEU A 15 -1.98 -4.80 8.90
C LEU A 15 -3.11 -4.01 9.57
N ARG A 16 -4.38 -4.42 9.42
CA ARG A 16 -5.55 -3.60 9.84
C ARG A 16 -5.65 -3.32 11.35
N ASN A 17 -4.79 -3.89 12.19
CA ASN A 17 -4.71 -3.64 13.64
C ASN A 17 -3.25 -3.68 14.16
N VAL A 18 -2.25 -3.50 13.29
CA VAL A 18 -0.84 -3.56 13.70
C VAL A 18 -0.36 -2.17 14.09
N VAL A 19 0.02 -1.99 15.35
CA VAL A 19 0.68 -0.76 15.83
C VAL A 19 2.14 -0.79 15.39
N VAL A 20 2.52 0.17 14.55
CA VAL A 20 3.92 0.41 14.15
C VAL A 20 4.58 1.22 15.25
N ALA A 21 5.32 0.57 16.14
CA ALA A 21 5.87 1.17 17.36
C ALA A 21 7.36 1.53 17.24
N ARG A 22 8.03 1.14 16.15
CA ARG A 22 9.46 1.34 15.93
C ARG A 22 9.76 1.69 14.46
N PRO A 23 10.82 2.47 14.19
CA PRO A 23 11.33 2.64 12.83
C PRO A 23 11.63 1.29 12.18
N ASN A 24 11.41 1.16 10.87
CA ASN A 24 11.64 -0.06 10.09
C ASN A 24 10.75 -1.27 10.41
N GLN A 25 9.64 -1.08 11.14
CA GLN A 25 8.71 -2.18 11.41
C GLN A 25 7.73 -2.44 10.25
N ALA A 26 7.43 -1.42 9.44
CA ALA A 26 6.52 -1.55 8.30
C ALA A 26 6.87 -0.52 7.21
N TRP A 27 7.05 -1.00 5.98
CA TRP A 27 7.32 -0.16 4.81
C TRP A 27 6.17 -0.27 3.81
N CYS A 28 5.79 0.84 3.21
CA CYS A 28 4.90 0.87 2.04
C CYS A 28 5.74 1.09 0.79
N VAL A 29 5.41 0.36 -0.28
CA VAL A 29 6.00 0.54 -1.60
C VAL A 29 4.86 0.80 -2.57
N ASP A 30 4.84 1.99 -3.13
CA ASP A 30 3.85 2.39 -4.13
C ASP A 30 4.52 2.59 -5.49
N ILE A 31 3.94 1.95 -6.51
CA ILE A 31 4.35 2.10 -7.90
C ILE A 31 3.22 2.81 -8.63
N THR A 32 3.46 4.05 -9.03
CA THR A 32 2.50 4.85 -9.79
C THR A 32 2.91 4.91 -11.25
N TYR A 33 1.96 4.65 -12.14
CA TYR A 33 2.13 4.82 -13.57
C TYR A 33 1.84 6.26 -13.96
N VAL A 34 2.85 6.97 -14.44
CA VAL A 34 2.72 8.36 -14.89
C VAL A 34 2.72 8.39 -16.42
N PRO A 35 1.58 8.72 -17.06
CA PRO A 35 1.53 8.86 -18.50
C PRO A 35 2.27 10.11 -18.95
N MET A 36 3.14 9.99 -19.95
CA MET A 36 3.79 11.11 -20.64
C MET A 36 3.37 11.14 -22.10
N THR A 37 3.55 12.30 -22.76
CA THR A 37 3.06 12.56 -24.13
C THR A 37 3.53 11.54 -25.17
N LEU A 38 4.68 10.87 -24.95
CA LEU A 38 5.29 9.92 -25.89
C LEU A 38 5.75 8.60 -25.25
N SER A 39 5.60 8.44 -23.93
CA SER A 39 6.10 7.27 -23.21
C SER A 39 5.43 7.14 -21.84
N PHE A 40 5.85 6.13 -21.09
CA PHE A 40 5.41 5.88 -19.73
C PHE A 40 6.58 5.94 -18.75
N MET A 41 6.33 6.52 -17.58
CA MET A 41 7.28 6.51 -16.48
C MET A 41 6.65 5.79 -15.29
N CYS A 42 7.38 4.84 -14.73
CA CYS A 42 7.01 4.23 -13.45
C CYS A 42 7.69 5.02 -12.33
N LEU A 43 6.89 5.63 -11.46
CA LEU A 43 7.37 6.29 -10.26
C LEU A 43 7.24 5.32 -9.08
N GLY A 44 8.36 4.95 -8.46
CA GLY A 44 8.40 4.16 -7.24
C GLY A 44 8.69 5.03 -6.03
N ALA A 45 7.89 4.89 -4.97
CA ALA A 45 8.14 5.52 -3.67
C ALA A 45 8.21 4.45 -2.56
N ILE A 46 9.17 4.60 -1.66
CA ILE A 46 9.30 3.77 -0.45
C ILE A 46 9.03 4.68 0.75
N LEU A 47 8.02 4.33 1.54
CA LEU A 47 7.58 5.09 2.71
C LEU A 47 7.74 4.24 3.98
N ASP A 48 8.36 4.79 5.01
CA ASP A 48 8.39 4.17 6.34
C ASP A 48 7.16 4.59 7.14
N TRP A 49 6.36 3.61 7.57
CA TRP A 49 5.07 3.86 8.25
C TRP A 49 5.25 4.46 9.65
N PHE A 50 6.45 4.39 10.23
CA PHE A 50 6.73 4.93 11.56
C PHE A 50 6.42 6.43 11.70
N SER A 51 6.47 7.19 10.60
CA SER A 51 6.21 8.64 10.61
C SER A 51 4.75 9.02 10.30
N CYS A 52 3.86 8.05 10.08
CA CYS A 52 2.45 8.29 9.77
C CYS A 52 1.65 8.73 11.02
N TYR A 53 1.91 9.95 11.50
CA TYR A 53 1.00 10.67 12.39
C TYR A 53 -0.28 11.03 11.63
N LEU A 54 -1.35 10.27 11.87
CA LEU A 54 -2.71 10.64 11.52
C LEU A 54 -3.26 11.49 12.69
N VAL A 55 -3.25 12.82 12.54
CA VAL A 55 -4.02 13.70 13.42
C VAL A 55 -5.43 13.75 12.83
N SER A 56 -6.39 13.18 13.57
CA SER A 56 -7.82 13.28 13.29
C SER A 56 -8.37 14.66 13.63
#